data_AF-A0A4P2VEB2-F1
#
_entry.id   AF-A0A4P2VEB2-F1
#
_cell.length_a   1.000
_cell.length_b   1.000
_cell.length_c   1.000
_cell.angle_alpha   90.00
_cell.angle_beta   90.00
_cell.angle_gamma   90.00
#
_symmetry.space_group_name_H-M   'P 1'
#
loop_
_entity.id
_entity.type
_entity.pdbx_description
1 polymer ?
#
loop_
_entity_poly.entity_id
_entity_poly.type
_entity_poly.pdbx_seq_one_letter_code
_entity_poly.pdbx_strand_id
1 'polypeptide(L)'
;MVTAPLAVLAAWVGYYIATVARASWEASLLSAALMGISVGWLMAGFALYYEQMRSERISIPKRPKVRPAKVGKRNKHLDRIATRLARGHSEDILRAGINVTPSTFYYRWVRIAAYSLVAAAPAGIVFAYLLHSPLPLVAIAAPFIVLFIGPDIVVRNAASDRRSGAEDELPFLALYMSVLSSAGITLYEGMKRLIGRGIYKRLEADAVYLQRSVEFMGDDEMSAVDRLARAHPSRAVRDFLYGYSSEIRSGGDVAGYFSDRAEELLRWLQFRFERYSDSVSDMGEMMTAMFFVLPAIVLTTAFISPGASMGLVWLMGGLAIPIIGLLVMMIIRSNQPKTGDKFEGNTYMGIAAGAVAGVASYMVSMVAHASLPLWAPLAAALVSGSIAFGVPVQMKVRAINEEERSLPDFLRDVTEYRKAGYTVSRAIMALSQEGKYSKPLQVFLRRLSASIQMGLRLPEVKARANSWLVNQIVFLLGQVEESGGGTPRDFETMHAFVERYVMAKRMARGRMRLYQMLAIGTPMGLAFLIWIMATFLTKFQLPSLPGAPSLLATSIPPGLFSAAYVMVITAAAFMALSAGTASDFTPLNTTRIAVSVLIAALVVFVVSYYGSALSALMPTSVPGMFALAAPWA
;
A
#
# COMPACT_ATOMS: atom_id res chain seq x y z
N MET A 1 4.57 11.89 9.10
CA MET A 1 5.53 11.12 9.93
C MET A 1 5.51 11.49 11.42
N VAL A 2 5.22 12.74 11.84
CA VAL A 2 5.05 13.11 13.27
C VAL A 2 3.79 12.49 13.93
N THR A 3 2.84 12.06 13.11
CA THR A 3 1.47 11.72 13.49
C THR A 3 1.30 10.31 14.08
N ALA A 4 2.14 9.35 13.70
CA ALA A 4 2.07 7.97 14.18
C ALA A 4 2.45 7.82 15.67
N PRO A 5 3.57 8.39 16.17
CA PRO A 5 3.91 8.29 17.59
C PRO A 5 2.92 9.06 18.50
N LEU A 6 2.37 10.18 18.05
CA LEU A 6 1.33 10.93 18.78
C LEU A 6 0.01 10.16 18.85
N ALA A 7 -0.33 9.40 17.81
CA ALA A 7 -1.53 8.57 17.83
C ALA A 7 -1.35 7.27 18.64
N VAL A 8 -0.15 6.69 18.66
CA VAL A 8 0.19 5.60 19.59
C VAL A 8 0.07 6.08 21.04
N LEU A 9 0.55 7.30 21.34
CA LEU A 9 0.39 7.96 22.64
C LEU A 9 -1.08 8.23 22.97
N ALA A 10 -1.88 8.77 22.05
CA ALA A 10 -3.30 9.05 22.27
C ALA A 10 -4.14 7.77 22.44
N ALA A 11 -3.81 6.68 21.71
CA ALA A 11 -4.45 5.37 21.88
C ALA A 11 -4.08 4.73 23.22
N TRP A 12 -2.81 4.85 23.64
CA TRP A 12 -2.35 4.40 24.96
C TRP A 12 -3.00 5.19 26.11
N VAL A 13 -3.14 6.50 25.95
CA VAL A 13 -3.81 7.36 26.93
C VAL A 13 -5.31 7.07 26.99
N GLY A 14 -5.98 6.84 25.85
CA GLY A 14 -7.38 6.40 25.82
C GLY A 14 -7.61 5.05 26.50
N TYR A 15 -6.69 4.10 26.30
CA TYR A 15 -6.69 2.80 26.97
C TYR A 15 -6.43 2.91 28.48
N TYR A 16 -5.52 3.80 28.91
CA TYR A 16 -5.25 4.07 30.32
C TYR A 16 -6.46 4.71 31.04
N ILE A 17 -7.14 5.66 30.40
CA ILE A 17 -8.36 6.27 30.93
C ILE A 17 -9.48 5.22 31.06
N ALA A 18 -9.64 4.32 30.08
CA ALA A 18 -10.64 3.26 30.12
C ALA A 18 -10.40 2.20 31.21
N THR A 19 -9.15 2.03 31.64
CA THR A 19 -8.75 1.03 32.65
C THR A 19 -8.67 1.60 34.07
N VAL A 20 -8.46 2.92 34.22
CA VAL A 20 -8.34 3.59 35.53
C VAL A 20 -9.61 4.34 35.94
N ALA A 21 -10.42 4.84 35.00
CA ALA A 21 -11.60 5.61 35.34
C ALA A 21 -12.79 4.71 35.71
N ARG A 22 -13.09 4.63 37.00
CA ARG A 22 -14.38 4.11 37.49
C ARG A 22 -15.52 5.02 36.99
N ALA A 23 -16.45 4.43 36.24
CA ALA A 23 -17.89 4.72 36.22
C ALA A 23 -18.37 6.19 36.03
N SER A 24 -17.69 7.04 35.27
CA SER A 24 -18.27 8.31 34.80
C SER A 24 -18.43 8.32 33.28
N TRP A 25 -19.61 8.73 32.79
CA TRP A 25 -19.93 8.85 31.36
C TRP A 25 -18.98 9.81 30.63
N GLU A 26 -18.44 10.80 31.36
CA GLU A 26 -17.43 11.75 30.90
C GLU A 26 -16.10 11.07 30.57
N ALA A 27 -15.60 10.15 31.40
CA ALA A 27 -14.35 9.43 31.14
C ALA A 27 -14.47 8.44 29.97
N SER A 28 -15.65 7.84 29.79
CA SER A 28 -15.97 7.00 28.64
C SER A 28 -16.06 7.80 27.33
N LEU A 29 -16.64 9.01 27.36
CA LEU A 29 -16.64 9.92 26.21
C LEU A 29 -15.25 10.44 25.88
N LEU A 30 -14.44 10.74 26.90
CA LEU A 30 -13.09 11.30 26.73
C LEU A 30 -12.12 10.22 26.22
N SER A 31 -12.24 8.97 26.68
CA SER A 31 -11.50 7.82 26.13
C SER A 31 -11.94 7.46 24.72
N ALA A 32 -13.25 7.48 24.40
CA ALA A 32 -13.77 7.28 23.06
C ALA A 32 -13.37 8.42 22.10
N ALA A 33 -13.35 9.67 22.57
CA ALA A 33 -12.88 10.82 21.82
C ALA A 33 -11.37 10.75 21.59
N LEU A 34 -10.56 10.34 22.58
CA LEU A 34 -9.11 10.18 22.43
C LEU A 34 -8.74 8.98 21.54
N MET A 35 -9.48 7.87 21.59
CA MET A 35 -9.36 6.78 20.61
C MET A 35 -9.81 7.20 19.22
N GLY A 36 -10.89 7.98 19.11
CA GLY A 36 -11.37 8.54 17.84
C GLY A 36 -10.38 9.54 17.25
N ILE A 37 -9.72 10.34 18.08
CA ILE A 37 -8.64 11.24 17.70
C ILE A 37 -7.40 10.42 17.34
N SER A 38 -6.98 9.40 18.10
CA SER A 38 -5.81 8.59 17.74
C SER A 38 -6.00 7.84 16.42
N VAL A 39 -7.17 7.23 16.21
CA VAL A 39 -7.55 6.58 14.95
C VAL A 39 -7.67 7.62 13.83
N GLY A 40 -8.31 8.76 14.09
CA GLY A 40 -8.43 9.88 13.15
C GLY A 40 -7.08 10.49 12.76
N TRP A 41 -6.09 10.52 13.65
CA TRP A 41 -4.74 11.01 13.42
C TRP A 41 -3.82 9.97 12.78
N LEU A 42 -4.01 8.67 13.03
CA LEU A 42 -3.40 7.60 12.24
C LEU A 42 -3.94 7.64 10.81
N MET A 43 -5.25 7.83 10.65
CA MET A 43 -5.91 7.95 9.35
C MET A 43 -5.56 9.25 8.64
N ALA A 44 -5.41 10.38 9.35
CA ALA A 44 -4.95 11.66 8.79
C ALA A 44 -3.45 11.67 8.50
N GLY A 45 -2.65 10.97 9.32
CA GLY A 45 -1.23 10.73 9.08
C GLY A 45 -0.99 9.82 7.88
N PHE A 46 -1.82 8.79 7.73
CA PHE A 46 -1.91 7.96 6.54
C PHE A 46 -2.43 8.78 5.35
N ALA A 47 -3.43 9.65 5.53
CA ALA A 47 -3.95 10.53 4.50
C ALA A 47 -2.95 11.59 4.03
N LEU A 48 -2.11 12.13 4.93
CA LEU A 48 -1.02 13.05 4.60
C LEU A 48 0.15 12.32 3.95
N TYR A 49 0.51 11.12 4.41
CA TYR A 49 1.44 10.22 3.71
C TYR A 49 0.92 9.89 2.30
N TYR A 50 -0.39 9.65 2.18
CA TYR A 50 -1.09 9.38 0.94
C TYR A 50 -1.20 10.62 0.03
N GLU A 51 -1.39 11.81 0.57
CA GLU A 51 -1.40 13.08 -0.16
C GLU A 51 0.00 13.47 -0.64
N GLN A 52 1.03 13.11 0.13
CA GLN A 52 2.43 13.27 -0.26
C GLN A 52 2.79 12.34 -1.44
N MET A 53 2.23 11.12 -1.50
CA MET A 53 2.29 10.26 -2.70
C MET A 53 1.54 10.86 -3.91
N ARG A 54 0.47 11.63 -3.66
CA ARG A 54 -0.33 12.29 -4.71
C ARG A 54 0.41 13.48 -5.37
N SER A 55 1.38 14.07 -4.66
CA SER A 55 2.06 15.30 -5.08
C SER A 55 3.18 15.14 -6.10
N GLU A 56 3.50 13.92 -6.53
CA GLU A 56 4.51 13.72 -7.58
C GLU A 56 3.96 13.99 -9.00
N ARG A 57 3.27 15.10 -9.22
CA ARG A 57 3.17 15.65 -10.58
C ARG A 57 4.42 16.50 -10.80
N ILE A 58 5.40 15.94 -11.51
CA ILE A 58 6.38 16.78 -12.19
C ILE A 58 5.61 17.40 -13.35
N SER A 59 5.00 18.57 -13.12
CA SER A 59 4.65 19.42 -14.24
C SER A 59 5.97 19.96 -14.78
N ILE A 60 6.28 19.65 -16.04
CA ILE A 60 7.27 20.43 -16.77
C ILE A 60 6.77 21.88 -16.69
N PRO A 61 7.52 22.81 -16.07
CA PRO A 61 7.13 24.19 -16.12
C PRO A 61 7.14 24.59 -17.59
N LYS A 62 5.98 25.02 -18.14
CA LYS A 62 5.93 25.65 -19.46
C LYS A 62 6.81 26.89 -19.38
N ARG A 63 8.06 26.73 -19.85
CA ARG A 63 9.24 27.57 -19.56
C ARG A 63 9.56 27.59 -18.06
N PRO A 64 10.83 27.46 -17.64
CA PRO A 64 11.19 27.87 -16.29
C PRO A 64 10.93 29.37 -16.20
N LYS A 65 9.73 29.77 -15.72
CA LYS A 65 9.62 31.07 -15.08
C LYS A 65 10.51 30.94 -13.87
N VAL A 66 11.75 31.42 -14.01
CA VAL A 66 12.66 31.71 -12.91
C VAL A 66 11.93 32.76 -12.08
N ARG A 67 10.97 32.32 -11.28
CA ARG A 67 10.50 33.12 -10.16
C ARG A 67 11.67 33.05 -9.21
N PRO A 68 12.40 34.15 -8.94
CA PRO A 68 13.36 34.14 -7.85
C PRO A 68 12.61 33.59 -6.65
N ALA A 69 13.09 32.48 -6.10
CA ALA A 69 12.46 31.88 -4.93
C ALA A 69 12.49 32.97 -3.88
N LYS A 70 11.33 33.61 -3.62
CA LYS A 70 11.22 34.64 -2.59
C LYS A 70 11.67 33.96 -1.32
N VAL A 71 12.88 34.28 -0.86
CA VAL A 71 13.43 33.76 0.37
C VAL A 71 12.57 34.39 1.46
N GLY A 72 11.50 33.70 1.86
CA GLY A 72 10.70 34.11 3.00
C GLY A 72 11.65 34.33 4.18
N LYS A 73 11.48 35.44 4.91
CA LYS A 73 12.35 35.83 6.03
C LYS A 73 12.65 34.60 6.90
N ARG A 74 13.87 34.07 6.82
CA ARG A 74 14.30 32.92 7.60
C ARG A 74 14.71 33.37 8.98
N ASN A 75 14.31 32.61 9.99
CA ASN A 75 14.85 32.85 11.33
C ASN A 75 16.34 32.46 11.34
N LYS A 76 17.19 33.43 11.65
CA LYS A 76 18.67 33.30 11.63
C LYS A 76 19.17 32.17 12.52
N HIS A 77 18.49 31.89 13.63
CA HIS A 77 18.87 30.82 14.57
C HIS A 77 18.54 29.43 14.03
N LEU A 78 17.34 29.23 13.47
CA LEU A 78 16.94 27.96 12.86
C LEU A 78 17.77 27.63 11.61
N ASP A 79 18.13 28.65 10.82
CA ASP A 79 18.98 28.48 9.63
C ASP A 79 20.42 28.09 10.00
N ARG A 80 20.95 28.59 11.13
CA ARG A 80 22.26 28.16 11.66
C ARG A 80 22.27 26.69 12.09
N ILE A 81 21.17 26.21 12.68
CA ILE A 81 21.02 24.80 13.08
C ILE A 81 20.88 23.92 11.83
N ALA A 82 20.03 24.33 10.88
CA ALA A 82 19.81 23.62 9.62
C ALA A 82 21.10 23.51 8.77
N THR A 83 21.90 24.58 8.71
CA THR A 83 23.18 24.57 7.98
C THR A 83 24.22 23.67 8.63
N ARG A 84 24.19 23.45 9.96
CA ARG A 84 25.05 22.46 10.62
C ARG A 84 24.62 21.03 10.31
N LEU A 85 23.33 20.73 10.42
CA LEU A 85 22.76 19.42 10.09
C LEU A 85 22.94 19.03 8.61
N ALA A 86 22.91 20.03 7.71
CA ALA A 86 23.09 19.79 6.28
C ALA A 86 24.54 19.45 5.87
N ARG A 87 25.55 19.69 6.72
CA ARG A 87 26.95 19.35 6.40
C ARG A 87 27.09 17.83 6.34
N GLY A 88 27.75 17.32 5.30
CA GLY A 88 27.96 15.89 5.06
C GLY A 88 26.84 15.18 4.30
N HIS A 89 25.61 15.71 4.28
CA HIS A 89 24.44 15.07 3.64
C HIS A 89 24.13 15.63 2.23
N SER A 90 25.01 16.45 1.65
CA SER A 90 24.79 17.07 0.34
C SER A 90 24.77 16.05 -0.80
N GLU A 91 25.62 15.03 -0.73
CA GLU A 91 25.71 14.00 -1.76
C GLU A 91 24.45 13.12 -1.78
N ASP A 92 23.93 12.76 -0.61
CA ASP A 92 22.72 11.93 -0.49
C ASP A 92 21.47 12.64 -1.03
N ILE A 93 21.35 13.95 -0.80
CA ILE A 93 20.24 14.76 -1.32
C ILE A 93 20.29 14.86 -2.85
N LEU A 94 21.50 14.97 -3.41
CA LEU A 94 21.71 14.97 -4.87
C LEU A 94 21.36 13.61 -5.48
N ARG A 95 21.82 12.52 -4.85
CA ARG A 95 21.47 11.14 -5.25
C ARG A 95 19.95 10.89 -5.15
N ALA A 96 19.27 11.51 -4.19
CA ALA A 96 17.82 11.46 -4.04
C ALA A 96 17.06 12.28 -5.11
N GLY A 97 17.74 13.09 -5.92
CA GLY A 97 17.11 13.91 -6.97
C GLY A 97 16.22 15.03 -6.41
N ILE A 98 16.47 15.47 -5.17
CA ILE A 98 15.72 16.56 -4.55
C ILE A 98 16.28 17.90 -5.07
N ASN A 99 15.50 18.60 -5.89
CA ASN A 99 15.90 19.87 -6.54
C ASN A 99 15.93 21.09 -5.58
N VAL A 100 16.18 20.87 -4.30
CA VAL A 100 16.17 21.92 -3.27
C VAL A 100 17.53 21.94 -2.58
N THR A 101 18.06 23.13 -2.30
CA THR A 101 19.37 23.26 -1.68
C THR A 101 19.39 22.62 -0.28
N PRO A 102 20.44 21.87 0.11
CA PRO A 102 20.48 21.07 1.35
C PRO A 102 20.09 21.84 2.62
N SER A 103 20.59 23.07 2.76
CA SER A 103 20.30 23.94 3.90
C SER A 103 18.80 24.24 4.04
N THR A 104 18.10 24.36 2.92
CA THR A 104 16.68 24.70 2.86
C THR A 104 15.79 23.50 3.11
N PHE A 105 16.26 22.30 2.75
CA PHE A 105 15.62 21.04 3.07
C PHE A 105 15.64 20.81 4.60
N TYR A 106 16.82 20.87 5.22
CA TYR A 106 16.95 20.71 6.67
C TYR A 106 16.24 21.84 7.46
N TYR A 107 16.18 23.06 6.92
CA TYR A 107 15.43 24.15 7.54
C TYR A 107 13.94 23.82 7.71
N ARG A 108 13.32 23.12 6.75
CA ARG A 108 11.91 22.70 6.87
C ARG A 108 11.71 21.76 8.05
N TRP A 109 12.62 20.80 8.24
CA TRP A 109 12.56 19.83 9.34
C TRP A 109 12.84 20.46 10.70
N VAL A 110 13.87 21.30 10.80
CA VAL A 110 14.18 22.09 12.00
C VAL A 110 12.97 22.94 12.41
N ARG A 111 12.29 23.56 11.44
CA ARG A 111 11.09 24.36 11.69
C ARG A 111 9.91 23.52 12.19
N ILE A 112 9.67 22.35 11.57
CA ILE A 112 8.61 21.43 12.01
C ILE A 112 8.87 20.93 13.44
N ALA A 113 10.11 20.53 13.74
CA ALA A 113 10.51 20.08 15.06
C ALA A 113 10.39 21.18 16.12
N ALA A 114 10.75 22.42 15.79
CA ALA A 114 10.59 23.55 16.70
C ALA A 114 9.12 23.81 17.05
N TYR A 115 8.23 23.83 16.04
CA TYR A 115 6.80 24.04 16.30
C TYR A 115 6.15 22.86 17.02
N SER A 116 6.54 21.61 16.69
CA SER A 116 6.01 20.44 17.39
C SER A 116 6.50 20.37 18.84
N LEU A 117 7.71 20.83 19.15
CA LEU A 117 8.21 20.91 20.53
C LEU A 117 7.45 21.93 21.37
N VAL A 118 7.18 23.12 20.82
CA VAL A 118 6.41 24.18 21.48
C VAL A 118 4.98 23.70 21.81
N ALA A 119 4.39 22.85 20.96
CA ALA A 119 3.07 22.28 21.20
C ALA A 119 3.10 21.06 22.14
N ALA A 120 4.10 20.18 22.00
CA ALA A 120 4.17 18.92 22.75
C ALA A 120 4.61 19.10 24.20
N ALA A 121 5.47 20.08 24.51
CA ALA A 121 5.96 20.29 25.88
C ALA A 121 4.86 20.70 26.88
N PRO A 122 4.02 21.72 26.62
CA PRO A 122 2.92 22.07 27.53
C PRO A 122 1.88 20.94 27.62
N ALA A 123 1.53 20.33 26.49
CA ALA A 123 0.56 19.24 26.45
C ALA A 123 1.05 18.03 27.26
N GLY A 124 2.29 17.59 27.05
CA GLY A 124 2.87 16.46 27.78
C GLY A 124 2.90 16.69 29.30
N ILE A 125 3.21 17.91 29.75
CA ILE A 125 3.21 18.27 31.17
C ILE A 125 1.79 18.26 31.75
N VAL A 126 0.81 18.87 31.05
CA VAL A 126 -0.60 18.88 31.47
C VAL A 126 -1.17 17.47 31.54
N PHE A 127 -0.88 16.62 30.55
CA PHE A 127 -1.32 15.23 30.55
C PHE A 127 -0.65 14.39 31.64
N ALA A 128 0.64 14.60 31.90
CA ALA A 128 1.34 13.91 33.00
C ALA A 128 0.72 14.25 34.36
N TYR A 129 0.31 15.52 34.54
CA TYR A 129 -0.40 15.97 35.73
C TYR A 129 -1.81 15.36 35.84
N LEU A 130 -2.60 15.40 34.75
CA LEU A 130 -3.99 14.89 34.75
C LEU A 130 -4.06 13.37 35.00
N LEU A 131 -3.11 12.62 34.43
CA LEU A 131 -3.12 11.15 34.42
C LEU A 131 -2.35 10.54 35.59
N HIS A 132 -1.77 11.34 36.49
CA HIS A 132 -0.93 10.88 37.61
C HIS A 132 0.13 9.84 37.19
N SER A 133 0.64 9.96 35.97
CA SER A 133 1.62 9.03 35.39
C SER A 133 2.70 9.78 34.61
N PRO A 134 3.97 9.34 34.66
CA PRO A 134 5.08 10.02 33.97
C PRO A 134 5.14 9.74 32.46
N LEU A 135 4.36 8.77 31.96
CA LEU A 135 4.40 8.32 30.56
C LEU A 135 4.15 9.40 29.50
N PRO A 136 3.24 10.38 29.69
CA PRO A 136 2.99 11.43 28.70
C PRO A 136 4.20 12.34 28.44
N LEU A 137 5.20 12.37 29.33
CA LEU A 137 6.45 13.12 29.11
C LEU A 137 7.28 12.55 27.96
N VAL A 138 7.09 11.27 27.60
CA VAL A 138 7.75 10.65 26.43
C VAL A 138 7.35 11.35 25.12
N ALA A 139 6.17 11.99 25.07
CA ALA A 139 5.73 12.76 23.91
C ALA A 139 6.66 13.94 23.58
N ILE A 140 7.40 14.45 24.57
CA ILE A 140 8.38 15.55 24.41
C ILE A 140 9.61 15.08 23.60
N ALA A 141 9.88 13.77 23.55
CA ALA A 141 10.94 13.21 22.73
C ALA A 141 10.58 13.12 21.23
N ALA A 142 9.28 13.09 20.88
CA ALA A 142 8.83 12.91 19.49
C ALA A 142 9.34 13.99 18.51
N PRO A 143 9.38 15.30 18.84
CA PRO A 143 10.00 16.34 18.00
C PRO A 143 11.47 16.07 17.67
N PHE A 144 12.24 15.53 18.62
CA PHE A 144 13.65 15.19 18.42
C PHE A 144 13.79 13.98 17.48
N ILE A 145 12.99 12.94 17.70
CA ILE A 145 12.93 11.77 16.81
C ILE A 145 12.63 12.20 15.37
N VAL A 146 11.65 13.08 15.18
CA VAL A 146 11.29 13.62 13.86
C VAL A 146 12.42 14.42 13.23
N LEU A 147 13.17 15.19 14.01
CA LEU A 147 14.27 16.01 13.51
C LEU A 147 15.45 15.18 13.02
N PHE A 148 15.85 14.15 13.76
CA PHE A 148 17.01 13.34 13.44
C PHE A 148 16.69 12.23 12.45
N ILE A 149 15.55 11.55 12.61
CA ILE A 149 15.20 10.39 11.79
C ILE A 149 14.43 10.79 10.53
N GLY A 150 13.59 11.84 10.61
CA GLY A 150 12.72 12.25 9.52
C GLY A 150 13.43 12.61 8.20
N PRO A 151 14.45 13.50 8.23
CA PRO A 151 15.20 13.87 7.02
C PRO A 151 15.84 12.65 6.35
N ASP A 152 16.49 11.80 7.13
CA ASP A 152 17.23 10.64 6.64
C ASP A 152 16.30 9.61 6.01
N ILE A 153 15.15 9.33 6.65
CA ILE A 153 14.14 8.45 6.05
C ILE A 153 13.63 9.05 4.73
N VAL A 154 13.36 10.34 4.65
CA VAL A 154 12.83 10.94 3.41
C VAL A 154 13.89 10.94 2.30
N VAL A 155 15.15 11.23 2.60
CA VAL A 155 16.24 11.18 1.60
C VAL A 155 16.46 9.75 1.13
N ARG A 156 16.53 8.78 2.06
CA ARG A 156 16.69 7.36 1.73
C ARG A 156 15.50 6.83 0.94
N ASN A 157 14.28 7.17 1.33
CA ASN A 157 13.07 6.76 0.62
C ASN A 157 13.00 7.40 -0.76
N ALA A 158 13.32 8.68 -0.91
CA ALA A 158 13.33 9.35 -2.21
C ALA A 158 14.39 8.77 -3.17
N ALA A 159 15.59 8.49 -2.66
CA ALA A 159 16.64 7.82 -3.42
C ALA A 159 16.24 6.39 -3.80
N SER A 160 15.67 5.64 -2.86
CA SER A 160 15.14 4.28 -3.09
C SER A 160 13.98 4.28 -4.09
N ASP A 161 13.08 5.26 -4.02
CA ASP A 161 11.94 5.40 -4.92
C ASP A 161 12.37 5.80 -6.33
N ARG A 162 13.40 6.65 -6.47
CA ARG A 162 14.02 6.94 -7.75
C ARG A 162 14.67 5.69 -8.34
N ARG A 163 15.48 5.00 -7.53
CA ARG A 163 16.18 3.77 -7.95
C ARG A 163 15.21 2.68 -8.39
N SER A 164 14.28 2.29 -7.51
CA SER A 164 13.28 1.26 -7.77
C SER A 164 12.36 1.63 -8.92
N GLY A 165 11.92 2.89 -9.00
CA GLY A 165 11.06 3.34 -10.09
C GLY A 165 11.76 3.32 -11.45
N ALA A 166 13.05 3.65 -11.50
CA ALA A 166 13.84 3.50 -12.73
C ALA A 166 14.04 2.02 -13.11
N GLU A 167 14.31 1.15 -12.13
CA GLU A 167 14.43 -0.31 -12.33
C GLU A 167 13.13 -0.96 -12.81
N ASP A 168 11.97 -0.46 -12.36
CA ASP A 168 10.65 -0.95 -12.79
C ASP A 168 10.28 -0.47 -14.21
N GLU A 169 10.73 0.73 -14.62
CA GLU A 169 10.50 1.29 -15.95
C GLU A 169 11.51 0.74 -17.00
N LEU A 170 12.69 0.28 -16.56
CA LEU A 170 13.80 -0.12 -17.42
C LEU A 170 13.50 -1.29 -18.39
N PRO A 171 12.80 -2.37 -18.02
CA PRO A 171 12.49 -3.46 -18.96
C PRO A 171 11.69 -2.97 -20.18
N PHE A 172 10.77 -2.04 -19.93
CA PHE A 172 9.95 -1.42 -20.96
C PHE A 172 10.72 -0.38 -21.77
N LEU A 173 11.68 0.33 -21.16
CA LEU A 173 12.61 1.18 -21.90
C LEU A 173 13.52 0.34 -22.81
N ALA A 174 14.01 -0.80 -22.34
CA ALA A 174 14.85 -1.69 -23.13
C ALA A 174 14.10 -2.25 -24.34
N LEU A 175 12.83 -2.66 -24.16
CA LEU A 175 11.95 -3.03 -25.29
C LEU A 175 11.71 -1.86 -26.24
N TYR A 176 11.50 -0.66 -25.70
CA TYR A 176 11.32 0.54 -26.51
C TYR A 176 12.56 0.83 -27.36
N MET A 177 13.75 0.75 -26.75
CA MET A 177 15.01 1.00 -27.42
C MET A 177 15.40 -0.11 -28.40
N SER A 178 15.06 -1.37 -28.14
CA SER A 178 15.36 -2.46 -29.08
C SER A 178 14.64 -2.26 -30.41
N VAL A 179 13.37 -1.86 -30.35
CA VAL A 179 12.57 -1.61 -31.54
C VAL A 179 12.94 -0.30 -32.23
N LEU A 180 13.26 0.76 -31.48
CA LEU A 180 13.69 2.01 -32.13
C LEU A 180 15.08 1.89 -32.75
N SER A 181 15.98 1.14 -32.12
CA SER A 181 17.32 0.90 -32.65
C SER A 181 17.30 0.05 -33.92
N SER A 182 16.34 -0.87 -34.08
CA SER A 182 16.17 -1.59 -35.35
C SER A 182 15.72 -0.66 -36.49
N ALA A 183 15.06 0.45 -36.16
CA ALA A 183 14.75 1.55 -37.09
C ALA A 183 15.88 2.60 -37.20
N GLY A 184 17.07 2.34 -36.65
CA GLY A 184 18.23 3.22 -36.75
C GLY A 184 18.23 4.44 -35.82
N ILE A 185 17.36 4.47 -34.81
CA ILE A 185 17.30 5.57 -33.84
C ILE A 185 18.30 5.34 -32.70
N THR A 186 19.09 6.35 -32.36
CA THR A 186 20.06 6.31 -31.26
C THR A 186 19.38 6.36 -29.89
N LEU A 187 20.10 5.94 -28.83
CA LEU A 187 19.61 6.02 -27.46
C LEU A 187 19.24 7.44 -27.03
N TYR A 188 20.07 8.41 -27.41
CA TYR A 188 19.84 9.81 -27.10
C TYR A 188 18.51 10.30 -27.71
N GLU A 189 18.29 10.06 -28.99
CA GLU A 189 17.08 10.49 -29.69
C GLU A 189 15.84 9.73 -29.17
N GLY A 190 15.94 8.42 -28.91
CA GLY A 190 14.87 7.65 -28.27
C GLY A 190 14.49 8.21 -26.90
N MET A 191 15.47 8.49 -26.04
CA MET A 191 15.25 9.11 -24.73
C MET A 191 14.60 10.50 -24.86
N LYS A 192 15.05 11.32 -25.79
CA LYS A 192 14.49 12.66 -26.06
C LYS A 192 13.00 12.60 -26.39
N ARG A 193 12.54 11.57 -27.11
CA ARG A 193 11.11 11.40 -27.45
C ARG A 193 10.21 11.04 -26.25
N LEU A 194 10.79 10.63 -25.12
CA LEU A 194 10.04 10.38 -23.87
C LEU A 194 9.59 11.68 -23.18
N ILE A 195 10.27 12.80 -23.47
CA ILE A 195 10.07 14.07 -22.78
C ILE A 195 8.66 14.63 -23.04
N GLY A 196 7.93 14.96 -21.98
CA GLY A 196 6.58 15.52 -22.03
C GLY A 196 5.46 14.49 -22.18
N ARG A 197 5.79 13.21 -22.35
CA ARG A 197 4.78 12.14 -22.53
C ARG A 197 4.26 11.65 -21.18
N GLY A 198 5.05 11.72 -20.10
CA GLY A 198 4.63 11.28 -18.76
C GLY A 198 4.23 9.80 -18.72
N ILE A 199 4.98 8.99 -19.47
CA ILE A 199 4.83 7.55 -19.67
C ILE A 199 5.85 6.83 -18.79
N TYR A 200 7.14 7.13 -18.98
CA TYR A 200 8.24 6.72 -18.11
C TYR A 200 8.61 7.88 -17.18
N LYS A 201 7.95 8.00 -16.04
CA LYS A 201 8.04 9.19 -15.21
C LYS A 201 9.43 9.38 -14.60
N ARG A 202 10.11 8.28 -14.25
CA ARG A 202 11.44 8.34 -13.63
C ARG A 202 12.52 8.50 -14.69
N LEU A 203 12.46 7.71 -15.76
CA LEU A 203 13.44 7.78 -16.85
C LEU A 203 13.29 9.04 -17.71
N GLU A 204 12.11 9.69 -17.73
CA GLU A 204 11.94 11.01 -18.34
C GLU A 204 12.84 12.08 -17.69
N ALA A 205 13.12 11.98 -16.39
CA ALA A 205 14.06 12.90 -15.73
C ALA A 205 15.49 12.70 -16.24
N ASP A 206 15.87 11.48 -16.57
CA ASP A 206 17.17 11.15 -17.15
C ASP A 206 17.24 11.60 -18.62
N ALA A 207 16.14 11.47 -19.38
CA ALA A 207 16.02 12.04 -20.72
C ALA A 207 16.18 13.56 -20.74
N VAL A 208 15.54 14.27 -19.81
CA VAL A 208 15.70 15.73 -19.66
C VAL A 208 17.14 16.10 -19.30
N TYR A 209 17.82 15.29 -18.48
CA TYR A 209 19.24 15.49 -18.18
C TYR A 209 20.11 15.33 -19.43
N LEU A 210 19.89 14.28 -20.24
CA LEU A 210 20.61 14.05 -21.48
C LEU A 210 20.39 15.19 -22.47
N GLN A 211 19.14 15.57 -22.72
CA GLN A 211 18.81 16.68 -23.61
C GLN A 211 19.50 17.98 -23.16
N ARG A 212 19.48 18.27 -21.84
CA ARG A 212 20.15 19.45 -21.30
C ARG A 212 21.66 19.41 -21.53
N SER A 213 22.28 18.25 -21.35
CA SER A 213 23.73 18.11 -21.47
C SER A 213 24.17 18.25 -22.94
N VAL A 214 23.47 17.59 -23.86
CA VAL A 214 23.82 17.63 -25.28
C VAL A 214 23.44 18.97 -25.93
N GLU A 215 22.17 19.40 -25.83
CA GLU A 215 21.69 20.59 -26.58
C GLU A 215 22.12 21.92 -25.94
N PHE A 216 22.27 21.99 -24.62
CA PHE A 216 22.57 23.25 -23.94
C PHE A 216 24.00 23.35 -23.42
N MET A 217 24.61 22.23 -22.99
CA MET A 217 26.01 22.24 -22.51
C MET A 217 27.00 21.93 -23.64
N GLY A 218 26.53 21.46 -24.80
CA GLY A 218 27.38 21.12 -25.95
C GLY A 218 28.19 19.85 -25.74
N ASP A 219 27.74 18.97 -24.85
CA ASP A 219 28.37 17.69 -24.61
C ASP A 219 28.13 16.71 -25.77
N ASP A 220 29.14 15.91 -26.11
CA ASP A 220 28.98 14.75 -27.00
C ASP A 220 27.98 13.74 -26.43
N GLU A 221 27.16 13.12 -27.31
CA GLU A 221 26.06 12.22 -26.93
C GLU A 221 26.57 11.04 -26.09
N MET A 222 27.66 10.41 -26.51
CA MET A 222 28.26 9.26 -25.81
C MET A 222 28.83 9.67 -24.46
N SER A 223 29.49 10.82 -24.41
CA SER A 223 30.03 11.40 -23.18
C SER A 223 28.93 11.75 -22.17
N ALA A 224 27.78 12.24 -22.66
CA ALA A 224 26.61 12.55 -21.83
C ALA A 224 25.97 11.27 -21.25
N VAL A 225 25.85 10.22 -22.05
CA VAL A 225 25.39 8.89 -21.59
C VAL A 225 26.33 8.31 -20.53
N ASP A 226 27.65 8.37 -20.74
CA ASP A 226 28.65 7.88 -19.78
C ASP A 226 28.60 8.65 -18.45
N ARG A 227 28.37 9.98 -18.49
CA ARG A 227 28.18 10.79 -17.28
C ARG A 227 26.88 10.44 -16.55
N LEU A 228 25.78 10.24 -17.29
CA LEU A 228 24.53 9.78 -16.69
C LEU A 228 24.71 8.42 -16.01
N ALA A 229 25.36 7.46 -16.68
CA ALA A 229 25.64 6.14 -16.14
C ALA A 229 26.46 6.19 -14.84
N ARG A 230 27.52 7.01 -14.79
CA ARG A 230 28.35 7.20 -13.58
C ARG A 230 27.54 7.70 -12.38
N ALA A 231 26.62 8.64 -12.61
CA ALA A 231 25.87 9.30 -11.56
C ALA A 231 24.57 8.58 -11.17
N HIS A 232 24.13 7.57 -11.94
CA HIS A 232 22.82 6.96 -11.76
C HIS A 232 22.77 6.06 -10.50
N PRO A 233 21.74 6.16 -9.64
CA PRO A 233 21.64 5.39 -8.40
C PRO A 233 21.30 3.90 -8.60
N SER A 234 20.67 3.55 -9.72
CA SER A 234 20.39 2.15 -10.07
C SER A 234 21.57 1.52 -10.82
N ARG A 235 21.99 0.34 -10.34
CA ARG A 235 22.99 -0.50 -11.02
C ARG A 235 22.48 -1.00 -12.37
N ALA A 236 21.22 -1.47 -12.45
CA ALA A 236 20.66 -2.00 -13.69
C ALA A 236 20.65 -0.94 -14.82
N VAL A 237 20.26 0.30 -14.51
CA VAL A 237 20.29 1.40 -15.49
C VAL A 237 21.73 1.74 -15.88
N ARG A 238 22.66 1.79 -14.92
CA ARG A 238 24.07 2.04 -15.20
C ARG A 238 24.66 0.99 -16.14
N ASP A 239 24.39 -0.28 -15.88
CA ASP A 239 24.88 -1.40 -16.68
C ASP A 239 24.23 -1.40 -18.08
N PHE A 240 22.95 -1.01 -18.18
CA PHE A 240 22.24 -0.81 -19.45
C PHE A 240 22.90 0.28 -20.30
N LEU A 241 23.19 1.46 -19.72
CA LEU A 241 23.80 2.59 -20.41
C LEU A 241 25.26 2.31 -20.79
N TYR A 242 26.04 1.68 -19.90
CA TYR A 242 27.42 1.33 -20.23
C TYR A 242 27.52 0.24 -21.29
N GLY A 243 26.64 -0.77 -21.26
CA GLY A 243 26.64 -1.77 -22.32
C GLY A 243 26.32 -1.16 -23.68
N TYR A 244 25.40 -0.18 -23.75
CA TYR A 244 25.19 0.60 -24.97
C TYR A 244 26.46 1.34 -25.41
N SER A 245 27.13 2.02 -24.46
CA SER A 245 28.35 2.77 -24.76
C SER A 245 29.47 1.86 -25.29
N SER A 246 29.54 0.64 -24.77
CA SER A 246 30.50 -0.39 -25.16
C SER A 246 30.21 -0.90 -26.56
N GLU A 247 28.94 -1.20 -26.86
CA GLU A 247 28.52 -1.77 -28.15
C GLU A 247 28.75 -0.79 -29.30
N ILE A 248 28.48 0.50 -29.09
CA ILE A 248 28.78 1.52 -30.10
C ILE A 248 30.29 1.67 -30.32
N ARG A 249 31.10 1.63 -29.24
CA ARG A 249 32.57 1.75 -29.36
C ARG A 249 33.21 0.55 -30.05
N SER A 250 32.64 -0.65 -29.87
CA SER A 250 33.10 -1.87 -30.56
C SER A 250 32.57 -2.01 -31.98
N GLY A 251 31.60 -1.18 -32.38
CA GLY A 251 30.92 -1.28 -33.68
C GLY A 251 30.00 -2.50 -33.79
N GLY A 252 29.48 -2.98 -32.66
CA GLY A 252 28.63 -4.18 -32.58
C GLY A 252 27.14 -3.91 -32.89
N ASP A 253 26.29 -4.89 -32.57
CA ASP A 253 24.85 -4.84 -32.85
C ASP A 253 24.09 -4.21 -31.68
N VAL A 254 23.84 -2.90 -31.78
CA VAL A 254 23.10 -2.12 -30.79
C VAL A 254 21.66 -2.61 -30.62
N ALA A 255 20.99 -3.00 -31.71
CA ALA A 255 19.61 -3.46 -31.66
C ALA A 255 19.52 -4.83 -30.97
N GLY A 256 20.46 -5.74 -31.30
CA GLY A 256 20.67 -7.01 -30.62
C GLY A 256 20.93 -6.83 -29.13
N TYR A 257 21.84 -5.94 -28.76
CA TYR A 257 22.13 -5.62 -27.35
C TYR A 257 20.87 -5.20 -26.58
N PHE A 258 20.09 -4.26 -27.10
CA PHE A 258 18.86 -3.83 -26.43
C PHE A 258 17.81 -4.93 -26.36
N SER A 259 17.69 -5.77 -27.40
CA SER A 259 16.80 -6.92 -27.40
C SER A 259 17.18 -7.92 -26.30
N ASP A 260 18.46 -8.29 -26.21
CA ASP A 260 18.98 -9.22 -25.21
C ASP A 260 18.81 -8.66 -23.78
N ARG A 261 19.06 -7.36 -23.60
CA ARG A 261 18.82 -6.69 -22.31
C ARG A 261 17.35 -6.61 -21.95
N ALA A 262 16.45 -6.33 -22.89
CA ALA A 262 15.00 -6.33 -22.64
C ALA A 262 14.53 -7.70 -22.16
N GLU A 263 15.05 -8.75 -22.78
CA GLU A 263 14.75 -10.13 -22.48
C GLU A 263 15.30 -10.58 -21.10
N GLU A 264 16.54 -10.21 -20.77
CA GLU A 264 17.14 -10.41 -19.44
C GLU A 264 16.34 -9.69 -18.33
N LEU A 265 16.03 -8.42 -18.55
CA LEU A 265 15.26 -7.60 -17.61
C LEU A 265 13.84 -8.11 -17.42
N LEU A 266 13.21 -8.63 -18.49
CA LEU A 266 11.90 -9.27 -18.41
C LEU A 266 11.99 -10.54 -17.55
N ARG A 267 12.98 -11.42 -17.78
CA ARG A 267 13.18 -12.61 -16.93
C ARG A 267 13.38 -12.25 -15.47
N TRP A 268 14.17 -11.21 -15.19
CA TRP A 268 14.33 -10.70 -13.83
C TRP A 268 13.01 -10.19 -13.22
N LEU A 269 12.19 -9.51 -14.02
CA LEU A 269 10.88 -9.05 -13.60
C LEU A 269 9.91 -10.21 -13.33
N GLN A 270 9.94 -11.26 -14.16
CA GLN A 270 9.17 -12.50 -13.95
C GLN A 270 9.57 -13.16 -12.62
N PHE A 271 10.88 -13.30 -12.37
CA PHE A 271 11.41 -13.80 -11.10
C PHE A 271 10.99 -12.94 -9.90
N ARG A 272 10.96 -11.61 -10.04
CA ARG A 272 10.45 -10.70 -8.99
C ARG A 272 8.97 -10.94 -8.70
N PHE A 273 8.13 -11.15 -9.72
CA PHE A 273 6.72 -11.47 -9.53
C PHE A 273 6.52 -12.79 -8.79
N GLU A 274 7.30 -13.81 -9.14
CA GLU A 274 7.29 -15.12 -8.49
C GLU A 274 7.71 -14.99 -7.01
N ARG A 275 8.89 -14.42 -6.74
CA ARG A 275 9.40 -14.22 -5.38
C ARG A 275 8.48 -13.35 -4.53
N TYR A 276 7.87 -12.33 -5.12
CA TYR A 276 6.87 -11.50 -4.46
C TYR A 276 5.64 -12.32 -4.06
N SER A 277 5.14 -13.17 -4.97
CA SER A 277 3.97 -14.01 -4.69
C SER A 277 4.24 -15.07 -3.60
N ASP A 278 5.43 -15.66 -3.59
CA ASP A 278 5.83 -16.65 -2.58
C ASP A 278 5.98 -15.95 -1.21
N SER A 279 6.69 -14.81 -1.17
CA SER A 279 6.86 -14.03 0.05
C SER A 279 5.53 -13.53 0.65
N VAL A 280 4.55 -13.15 -0.20
CA VAL A 280 3.20 -12.80 0.24
C VAL A 280 2.46 -14.01 0.81
N SER A 281 2.63 -15.20 0.22
CA SER A 281 2.03 -16.43 0.72
C SER A 281 2.57 -16.77 2.12
N ASP A 282 3.90 -16.73 2.28
CA ASP A 282 4.57 -16.99 3.57
C ASP A 282 4.13 -15.97 4.64
N MET A 283 4.04 -14.69 4.27
CA MET A 283 3.49 -13.65 5.15
C MET A 283 2.05 -13.95 5.55
N GLY A 284 1.25 -14.47 4.62
CA GLY A 284 -0.13 -14.84 4.88
C GLY A 284 -0.27 -15.96 5.90
N GLU A 285 0.56 -16.99 5.80
CA GLU A 285 0.63 -18.08 6.77
C GLU A 285 1.08 -17.58 8.14
N MET A 286 2.17 -16.81 8.19
CA MET A 286 2.69 -16.21 9.43
C MET A 286 1.66 -15.30 10.11
N MET A 287 0.97 -14.44 9.34
CA MET A 287 -0.09 -13.60 9.86
C MET A 287 -1.24 -14.44 10.40
N THR A 288 -1.66 -15.46 9.66
CA THR A 288 -2.73 -16.37 10.09
C THR A 288 -2.36 -17.01 11.43
N ALA A 289 -1.18 -17.62 11.53
CA ALA A 289 -0.68 -18.22 12.76
C ALA A 289 -0.60 -17.22 13.92
N MET A 290 0.00 -16.04 13.72
CA MET A 290 0.09 -15.00 14.75
C MET A 290 -1.28 -14.57 15.26
N PHE A 291 -2.23 -14.37 14.35
CA PHE A 291 -3.57 -13.92 14.70
C PHE A 291 -4.40 -15.00 15.37
N PHE A 292 -4.09 -16.28 15.21
CA PHE A 292 -4.66 -17.37 16.03
C PHE A 292 -3.98 -17.45 17.41
N VAL A 293 -2.65 -17.44 17.43
CA VAL A 293 -1.87 -17.66 18.65
C VAL A 293 -2.05 -16.51 19.66
N LEU A 294 -2.00 -15.25 19.22
CA LEU A 294 -2.05 -14.10 20.13
C LEU A 294 -3.39 -14.02 20.90
N PRO A 295 -4.57 -14.03 20.24
CA PRO A 295 -5.86 -14.19 20.91
C PRO A 295 -5.94 -15.43 21.79
N ALA A 296 -5.45 -16.58 21.34
CA ALA A 296 -5.51 -17.81 22.12
C ALA A 296 -4.76 -17.67 23.44
N ILE A 297 -3.54 -17.13 23.43
CA ILE A 297 -2.75 -16.87 24.65
C ILE A 297 -3.51 -15.93 25.59
N VAL A 298 -4.05 -14.82 25.08
CA VAL A 298 -4.78 -13.84 25.90
C VAL A 298 -6.07 -14.42 26.50
N LEU A 299 -6.75 -15.31 25.76
CA LEU A 299 -7.92 -16.00 26.30
C LEU A 299 -7.52 -17.07 27.32
N THR A 300 -6.39 -17.74 27.14
CA THR A 300 -5.85 -18.67 28.14
C THR A 300 -5.45 -17.95 29.43
N THR A 301 -4.88 -16.73 29.36
CA THR A 301 -4.59 -15.97 30.58
C THR A 301 -5.86 -15.58 31.34
N ALA A 302 -7.04 -15.59 30.70
CA ALA A 302 -8.30 -15.30 31.35
C ALA A 302 -8.71 -16.36 32.39
N PHE A 303 -8.20 -17.59 32.29
CA PHE A 303 -8.37 -18.61 33.32
C PHE A 303 -7.68 -18.21 34.64
N ILE A 304 -6.55 -17.51 34.56
CA ILE A 304 -5.71 -17.15 35.71
C ILE A 304 -6.10 -15.76 36.25
N SER A 305 -6.23 -14.77 35.37
CA SER A 305 -6.54 -13.38 35.74
C SER A 305 -7.45 -12.70 34.72
N PRO A 306 -8.78 -12.70 34.92
CA PRO A 306 -9.73 -12.10 34.01
C PRO A 306 -9.53 -10.58 33.85
N GLY A 307 -9.14 -9.89 34.93
CA GLY A 307 -8.88 -8.45 34.89
C GLY A 307 -7.67 -8.08 34.01
N ALA A 308 -6.58 -8.83 34.12
CA ALA A 308 -5.41 -8.63 33.27
C ALA A 308 -5.72 -8.97 31.80
N SER A 309 -6.45 -10.06 31.56
CA SER A 309 -6.85 -10.47 30.21
C SER A 309 -7.76 -9.47 29.52
N MET A 310 -8.69 -8.82 30.24
CA MET A 310 -9.53 -7.77 29.68
C MET A 310 -8.67 -6.62 29.12
N GLY A 311 -7.65 -6.19 29.86
CA GLY A 311 -6.68 -5.21 29.38
C GLY A 311 -5.92 -5.70 28.15
N LEU A 312 -5.39 -6.93 28.20
CA LEU A 312 -4.64 -7.52 27.07
C LEU A 312 -5.48 -7.64 25.80
N VAL A 313 -6.77 -8.00 25.87
CA VAL A 313 -7.66 -8.06 24.69
C VAL A 313 -7.82 -6.69 24.05
N TRP A 314 -8.05 -5.64 24.84
CA TRP A 314 -8.17 -4.27 24.34
C TRP A 314 -6.86 -3.75 23.75
N LEU A 315 -5.72 -4.08 24.35
CA LEU A 315 -4.39 -3.75 23.82
C LEU A 315 -4.13 -4.48 22.49
N MET A 316 -4.50 -5.77 22.40
CA MET A 316 -4.36 -6.55 21.18
C MET A 316 -5.24 -6.02 20.05
N GLY A 317 -6.54 -5.83 20.30
CA GLY A 317 -7.50 -5.34 19.30
C GLY A 317 -7.26 -3.89 18.89
N GLY A 318 -6.95 -3.02 19.85
CA GLY A 318 -6.78 -1.59 19.62
C GLY A 318 -5.41 -1.17 19.09
N LEU A 319 -4.35 -1.93 19.41
CA LEU A 319 -2.98 -1.52 19.11
C LEU A 319 -2.15 -2.59 18.40
N ALA A 320 -2.06 -3.81 18.93
CA ALA A 320 -1.16 -4.82 18.36
C ALA A 320 -1.58 -5.28 16.96
N ILE A 321 -2.85 -5.64 16.75
CA ILE A 321 -3.39 -6.06 15.45
C ILE A 321 -3.24 -4.96 14.40
N PRO A 322 -3.61 -3.69 14.66
CA PRO A 322 -3.35 -2.60 13.73
C PRO A 322 -1.88 -2.42 13.38
N ILE A 323 -0.98 -2.48 14.37
CA ILE A 323 0.47 -2.35 14.14
C ILE A 323 0.98 -3.50 13.27
N ILE A 324 0.65 -4.74 13.61
CA ILE A 324 1.08 -5.92 12.85
C ILE A 324 0.53 -5.85 11.41
N GLY A 325 -0.75 -5.53 11.24
CA GLY A 325 -1.37 -5.37 9.93
C GLY A 325 -0.72 -4.28 9.09
N LEU A 326 -0.42 -3.12 9.67
CA LEU A 326 0.27 -2.03 8.98
C LEU A 326 1.72 -2.36 8.65
N LEU A 327 2.43 -3.06 9.55
CA LEU A 327 3.80 -3.51 9.30
C LEU A 327 3.84 -4.49 8.12
N VAL A 328 2.96 -5.49 8.11
CA VAL A 328 2.91 -6.45 6.99
C VAL A 328 2.52 -5.74 5.70
N MET A 329 1.53 -4.83 5.72
CA MET A 329 1.20 -4.01 4.55
C MET A 329 2.42 -3.20 4.05
N MET A 330 3.22 -2.63 4.95
CA MET A 330 4.43 -1.88 4.59
C MET A 330 5.49 -2.78 3.94
N ILE A 331 5.70 -3.98 4.47
CA ILE A 331 6.63 -4.95 3.91
C ILE A 331 6.17 -5.41 2.52
N ILE A 332 4.89 -5.77 2.37
CA ILE A 332 4.28 -6.12 1.08
C ILE A 332 4.55 -5.01 0.06
N ARG A 333 4.27 -3.76 0.41
CA ARG A 333 4.48 -2.62 -0.50
C ARG A 333 5.94 -2.36 -0.83
N SER A 334 6.86 -2.61 0.10
CA SER A 334 8.30 -2.45 -0.14
C SER A 334 8.83 -3.45 -1.17
N ASN A 335 8.28 -4.67 -1.18
CA ASN A 335 8.72 -5.74 -2.08
C ASN A 335 7.90 -5.80 -3.37
N GLN A 336 6.78 -5.08 -3.44
CA GLN A 336 5.86 -5.08 -4.56
C GLN A 336 6.51 -4.46 -5.83
N PRO A 337 6.48 -5.17 -6.98
CA PRO A 337 6.81 -4.54 -8.27
C PRO A 337 5.82 -3.41 -8.59
N LYS A 338 6.31 -2.22 -8.95
CA LYS A 338 5.43 -1.06 -9.22
C LYS A 338 4.86 -1.17 -10.64
N THR A 339 3.53 -1.12 -10.76
CA THR A 339 2.84 -1.24 -12.06
C THR A 339 2.52 0.10 -12.73
N GLY A 340 2.95 1.24 -12.15
CA GLY A 340 2.75 2.58 -12.73
C GLY A 340 1.29 3.08 -12.80
N ASP A 341 0.32 2.26 -12.40
CA ASP A 341 -1.11 2.55 -12.49
C ASP A 341 -1.55 3.64 -11.50
N LYS A 342 -2.42 4.55 -11.95
CA LYS A 342 -2.93 5.66 -11.12
C LYS A 342 -4.30 5.32 -10.57
N PHE A 343 -4.41 5.19 -9.25
CA PHE A 343 -5.67 4.99 -8.56
C PHE A 343 -6.14 6.30 -7.94
N GLU A 344 -7.42 6.64 -8.12
CA GLU A 344 -8.05 7.79 -7.48
C GLU A 344 -9.28 7.28 -6.76
N GLY A 345 -9.35 7.53 -5.44
CA GLY A 345 -10.49 7.20 -4.59
C GLY A 345 -10.95 8.45 -3.85
N ASN A 346 -12.25 8.59 -3.63
CA ASN A 346 -12.80 9.69 -2.85
C ASN A 346 -12.80 9.33 -1.36
N THR A 347 -11.73 9.67 -0.65
CA THR A 347 -11.55 9.36 0.78
C THR A 347 -12.67 9.93 1.65
N TYR A 348 -13.18 11.12 1.31
CA TYR A 348 -14.23 11.79 2.09
C TYR A 348 -15.54 10.99 2.09
N MET A 349 -15.88 10.40 0.94
CA MET A 349 -17.09 9.58 0.81
C MET A 349 -16.99 8.31 1.66
N GLY A 350 -15.80 7.69 1.73
CA GLY A 350 -15.54 6.54 2.61
C GLY A 350 -15.69 6.88 4.09
N ILE A 351 -15.04 7.95 4.55
CA ILE A 351 -15.09 8.37 5.96
C ILE A 351 -16.51 8.79 6.36
N ALA A 352 -17.19 9.58 5.53
CA ALA A 352 -18.56 10.02 5.80
C ALA A 352 -19.53 8.83 5.89
N ALA A 353 -19.47 7.89 4.93
CA ALA A 353 -20.33 6.70 4.95
C ALA A 353 -20.08 5.81 6.17
N GLY A 354 -18.81 5.64 6.57
CA GLY A 354 -18.45 4.87 7.76
C GLY A 354 -18.92 5.54 9.06
N ALA A 355 -18.71 6.86 9.19
CA ALA A 355 -19.15 7.61 10.36
C ALA A 355 -20.68 7.61 10.51
N VAL A 356 -21.41 7.85 9.42
CA VAL A 356 -22.88 7.83 9.42
C VAL A 356 -23.41 6.45 9.81
N ALA A 357 -22.86 5.37 9.23
CA ALA A 357 -23.30 4.00 9.54
C ALA A 357 -22.97 3.60 10.99
N GLY A 358 -21.77 3.96 11.49
CA GLY A 358 -21.37 3.69 12.86
C GLY A 358 -22.24 4.43 13.88
N VAL A 359 -22.47 5.73 13.67
CA VAL A 359 -23.33 6.54 14.53
C VAL A 359 -24.77 6.04 14.46
N ALA A 360 -25.30 5.75 13.26
CA ALA A 360 -26.65 5.21 13.12
C ALA A 360 -26.82 3.88 13.85
N SER A 361 -25.85 2.96 13.73
CA SER A 361 -25.86 1.68 14.45
C SER A 361 -25.80 1.87 15.97
N TYR A 362 -25.00 2.83 16.45
CA TYR A 362 -24.95 3.18 17.86
C TYR A 362 -26.26 3.82 18.36
N MET A 363 -26.85 4.72 17.59
CA MET A 363 -28.14 5.34 17.94
C MET A 363 -29.27 4.32 17.99
N VAL A 364 -29.29 3.36 17.07
CA VAL A 364 -30.25 2.23 17.12
C VAL A 364 -30.07 1.41 18.40
N SER A 365 -28.84 1.22 18.88
CA SER A 365 -28.60 0.54 20.16
C SER A 365 -29.20 1.30 21.36
N MET A 366 -29.14 2.63 21.35
CA MET A 366 -29.74 3.44 22.41
C MET A 366 -31.27 3.43 22.38
N VAL A 367 -31.87 3.54 21.19
CA VAL A 367 -33.34 3.59 21.03
C VAL A 367 -33.98 2.23 21.31
N ALA A 368 -33.35 1.14 20.88
CA ALA A 368 -33.91 -0.21 21.03
C ALA A 368 -33.85 -0.74 22.47
N HIS A 369 -33.22 -0.05 23.42
CA HIS A 369 -32.90 -0.53 24.77
C HIS A 369 -32.16 -1.89 24.80
N ALA A 370 -31.71 -2.36 23.64
CA ALA A 370 -30.88 -3.53 23.47
C ALA A 370 -29.43 -3.05 23.53
N SER A 371 -28.69 -3.47 24.55
CA SER A 371 -27.25 -3.21 24.65
C SER A 371 -26.52 -3.93 23.51
N LEU A 372 -26.48 -3.31 22.32
CA LEU A 372 -25.74 -3.86 21.19
C LEU A 372 -24.27 -3.92 21.57
N PRO A 373 -23.62 -5.08 21.41
CA PRO A 373 -22.21 -5.20 21.71
C PRO A 373 -21.38 -4.32 20.74
N LEU A 374 -20.29 -3.75 21.25
CA LEU A 374 -19.45 -2.76 20.55
C LEU A 374 -18.91 -3.22 19.18
N TRP A 375 -18.85 -4.53 18.93
CA TRP A 375 -18.42 -5.06 17.64
C TRP A 375 -19.39 -4.76 16.50
N ALA A 376 -20.69 -4.59 16.76
CA ALA A 376 -21.71 -4.38 15.73
C ALA A 376 -21.65 -2.98 15.10
N PRO A 377 -21.60 -1.87 15.87
CA PRO A 377 -21.39 -0.53 15.30
C PRO A 377 -20.05 -0.38 14.59
N LEU A 378 -18.99 -1.02 15.12
CA LEU A 378 -17.67 -1.03 14.49
C LEU A 378 -17.71 -1.75 13.12
N ALA A 379 -18.34 -2.92 13.06
CA ALA A 379 -18.51 -3.66 11.81
C ALA A 379 -19.33 -2.85 10.79
N ALA A 380 -20.43 -2.22 11.21
CA ALA A 380 -21.25 -1.37 10.35
C ALA A 380 -20.45 -0.19 9.77
N ALA A 381 -19.66 0.48 10.61
CA ALA A 381 -18.80 1.59 10.20
C ALA A 381 -17.75 1.14 9.18
N LEU A 382 -17.06 0.03 9.46
CA LEU A 382 -16.00 -0.50 8.60
C LEU A 382 -16.56 -0.99 7.26
N VAL A 383 -17.68 -1.73 7.25
CA VAL A 383 -18.30 -2.24 6.02
C VAL A 383 -18.79 -1.09 5.14
N SER A 384 -19.56 -0.16 5.70
CA SER A 384 -20.10 1.00 4.96
C SER A 384 -18.98 1.86 4.37
N GLY A 385 -18.00 2.25 5.20
CA GLY A 385 -16.88 3.07 4.74
C GLY A 385 -16.01 2.37 3.69
N SER A 386 -15.81 1.06 3.86
CA SER A 386 -15.02 0.24 2.92
C SER A 386 -15.72 0.04 1.58
N ILE A 387 -17.05 -0.08 1.54
CA ILE A 387 -17.82 -0.18 0.28
C ILE A 387 -17.79 1.17 -0.44
N ALA A 388 -18.11 2.27 0.27
CA ALA A 388 -18.18 3.60 -0.31
C ALA A 388 -16.84 4.02 -0.95
N PHE A 389 -15.72 3.72 -0.29
CA PHE A 389 -14.39 4.00 -0.86
C PHE A 389 -13.97 2.98 -1.92
N GLY A 390 -14.23 1.70 -1.68
CA GLY A 390 -13.65 0.61 -2.44
C GLY A 390 -14.27 0.37 -3.81
N VAL A 391 -15.59 0.58 -3.98
CA VAL A 391 -16.29 0.23 -5.23
C VAL A 391 -15.71 0.93 -6.47
N PRO A 392 -15.50 2.26 -6.49
CA PRO A 392 -14.89 2.94 -7.64
C PRO A 392 -13.48 2.42 -7.95
N VAL A 393 -12.69 2.15 -6.91
CA VAL A 393 -11.32 1.65 -7.05
C VAL A 393 -11.33 0.22 -7.62
N GLN A 394 -12.21 -0.64 -7.12
CA GLN A 394 -12.38 -2.02 -7.61
C GLN A 394 -12.79 -2.06 -9.08
N MET A 395 -13.70 -1.17 -9.51
CA MET A 395 -14.08 -1.05 -10.92
C MET A 395 -12.88 -0.67 -11.79
N LYS A 396 -12.03 0.25 -11.30
CA LYS A 396 -10.81 0.64 -12.00
C LYS A 396 -9.78 -0.49 -12.06
N VAL A 397 -9.57 -1.23 -10.97
CA VAL A 397 -8.69 -2.41 -10.93
C VAL A 397 -9.17 -3.47 -11.93
N ARG A 398 -10.49 -3.73 -11.98
CA ARG A 398 -11.08 -4.67 -12.96
C ARG A 398 -10.86 -4.19 -14.39
N ALA A 399 -11.12 -2.92 -14.68
CA ALA A 399 -10.90 -2.33 -16.00
C ALA A 399 -9.44 -2.47 -16.46
N ILE A 400 -8.46 -2.17 -15.59
CA ILE A 400 -7.02 -2.34 -15.88
C ILE A 400 -6.71 -3.80 -16.23
N ASN A 401 -7.21 -4.74 -15.44
CA ASN A 401 -6.95 -6.16 -15.64
C ASN A 401 -7.57 -6.69 -16.94
N GLU A 402 -8.74 -6.20 -17.32
CA GLU A 402 -9.41 -6.53 -18.58
C GLU A 402 -8.67 -5.95 -19.78
N GLU A 403 -8.19 -4.70 -19.69
CA GLU A 403 -7.34 -4.09 -20.71
C GLU A 403 -6.06 -4.90 -20.92
N GLU A 404 -5.32 -5.20 -19.85
CA GLU A 404 -4.08 -5.98 -19.92
C GLU A 404 -4.30 -7.41 -20.42
N ARG A 405 -5.44 -8.03 -20.10
CA ARG A 405 -5.77 -9.39 -20.54
C ARG A 405 -6.01 -9.47 -22.04
N SER A 406 -6.57 -8.42 -22.65
CA SER A 406 -6.88 -8.36 -24.09
C SER A 406 -5.78 -7.70 -24.92
N LEU A 407 -4.76 -7.15 -24.27
CA LEU A 407 -3.63 -6.49 -24.93
C LEU A 407 -2.76 -7.43 -25.80
N PRO A 408 -2.44 -8.68 -25.39
CA PRO A 408 -1.72 -9.61 -26.26
C PRO A 408 -2.49 -9.92 -27.55
N ASP A 409 -3.80 -10.18 -27.45
CA ASP A 409 -4.65 -10.44 -28.62
C ASP A 409 -4.66 -9.24 -29.58
N PHE A 410 -4.76 -8.02 -29.04
CA PHE A 410 -4.65 -6.78 -29.81
C PHE A 410 -3.29 -6.66 -30.51
N LEU A 411 -2.19 -6.91 -29.81
CA LEU A 411 -0.85 -6.84 -30.39
C LEU A 411 -0.62 -7.90 -31.47
N ARG A 412 -1.16 -9.10 -31.28
CA ARG A 412 -1.16 -10.16 -32.28
C ARG A 412 -1.87 -9.70 -33.55
N ASP A 413 -3.08 -9.16 -33.41
CA ASP A 413 -3.84 -8.67 -34.55
C ASP A 413 -3.11 -7.51 -35.27
N VAL A 414 -2.55 -6.54 -34.52
CA VAL A 414 -1.72 -5.46 -35.10
C VAL A 414 -0.51 -6.02 -35.86
N THR A 415 0.11 -7.09 -35.34
CA THR A 415 1.22 -7.78 -36.00
C THR A 415 0.78 -8.41 -37.32
N GLU A 416 -0.39 -9.04 -37.38
CA GLU A 416 -0.95 -9.60 -38.61
C GLU A 416 -1.25 -8.51 -39.65
N TYR A 417 -1.83 -7.37 -39.24
CA TYR A 417 -2.01 -6.21 -40.13
C TYR A 417 -0.66 -5.67 -40.64
N ARG A 418 0.37 -5.66 -39.79
CA ARG A 418 1.72 -5.25 -40.21
C ARG A 418 2.34 -6.22 -41.20
N LYS A 419 2.19 -7.54 -41.00
CA LYS A 419 2.61 -8.58 -41.96
C LYS A 419 1.92 -8.41 -43.32
N ALA A 420 0.67 -7.97 -43.32
CA ALA A 420 -0.08 -7.62 -44.53
C ALA A 420 0.31 -6.24 -45.13
N GLY A 421 1.27 -5.52 -44.54
CA GLY A 421 1.82 -4.27 -45.07
C GLY A 421 1.09 -3.00 -44.63
N TYR A 422 0.03 -3.10 -43.83
CA TYR A 422 -0.69 -1.92 -43.32
C TYR A 422 0.12 -1.15 -42.27
N THR A 423 -0.16 0.14 -42.13
CA THR A 423 0.42 0.97 -41.05
C THR A 423 -0.28 0.70 -39.72
N VAL A 424 0.39 1.02 -38.61
CA VAL A 424 -0.15 0.89 -37.26
C VAL A 424 -1.43 1.69 -37.09
N SER A 425 -1.47 2.94 -37.58
CA SER A 425 -2.69 3.75 -37.50
C SER A 425 -3.86 3.11 -38.23
N ARG A 426 -3.63 2.50 -39.41
CA ARG A 426 -4.68 1.79 -40.15
C ARG A 426 -5.15 0.54 -39.41
N ALA A 427 -4.23 -0.23 -38.84
CA ALA A 427 -4.57 -1.39 -38.02
C ALA A 427 -5.47 -1.00 -36.84
N ILE A 428 -5.09 0.04 -36.09
CA ILE A 428 -5.90 0.54 -34.96
C ILE A 428 -7.29 0.99 -35.42
N MET A 429 -7.40 1.67 -36.55
CA MET A 429 -8.70 2.10 -37.09
C MET A 429 -9.60 0.89 -37.42
N ALA A 430 -9.08 -0.13 -38.10
CA ALA A 430 -9.83 -1.33 -38.44
C ALA A 430 -10.27 -2.10 -37.18
N LEU A 431 -9.31 -2.39 -36.29
CA LEU A 431 -9.53 -3.14 -35.05
C LEU A 431 -10.47 -2.43 -34.06
N SER A 432 -10.55 -1.09 -34.12
CA SER A 432 -11.46 -0.31 -33.28
C SER A 432 -12.95 -0.53 -33.60
N GLN A 433 -13.26 -1.05 -34.80
CA GLN A 433 -14.63 -1.31 -35.27
C GLN A 433 -15.07 -2.75 -35.02
N GLU A 434 -14.15 -3.72 -34.99
CA GLU A 434 -14.46 -5.15 -34.85
C GLU A 434 -15.13 -5.52 -33.52
N GLY A 435 -14.87 -4.77 -32.44
CA GLY A 435 -15.47 -5.04 -31.13
C GLY A 435 -14.96 -6.31 -30.43
N LYS A 436 -13.83 -6.87 -30.87
CA LYS A 436 -13.26 -8.14 -30.40
C LYS A 436 -12.69 -8.08 -28.97
N TYR A 437 -12.25 -6.91 -28.50
CA TYR A 437 -11.52 -6.77 -27.25
C TYR A 437 -12.41 -6.47 -26.04
N SER A 438 -11.82 -6.48 -24.84
CA SER A 438 -12.53 -6.10 -23.62
C SER A 438 -13.17 -4.71 -23.74
N LYS A 439 -14.32 -4.51 -23.09
CA LYS A 439 -15.05 -3.23 -23.17
C LYS A 439 -14.17 -2.01 -22.85
N PRO A 440 -13.34 -2.01 -21.78
CA PRO A 440 -12.48 -0.87 -21.48
C PRO A 440 -11.45 -0.60 -22.58
N LEU A 441 -10.81 -1.65 -23.12
CA LEU A 441 -9.83 -1.53 -24.20
C LEU A 441 -10.49 -1.04 -25.49
N GLN A 442 -11.65 -1.59 -25.85
CA GLN A 442 -12.40 -1.17 -27.05
C GLN A 442 -12.80 0.30 -26.98
N VAL A 443 -13.26 0.79 -25.82
CA VAL A 443 -13.61 2.21 -25.61
C VAL A 443 -12.37 3.10 -25.74
N PHE A 444 -11.20 2.62 -25.32
CA PHE A 444 -9.95 3.33 -25.55
C PHE A 444 -9.54 3.34 -27.02
N LEU A 445 -9.58 2.18 -27.71
CA LEU A 445 -9.27 2.07 -29.14
C LEU A 445 -10.18 2.94 -30.02
N ARG A 446 -11.48 3.03 -29.71
CA ARG A 446 -12.39 3.94 -30.42
C ARG A 446 -12.02 5.41 -30.24
N ARG A 447 -11.58 5.81 -29.03
CA ARG A 447 -11.09 7.18 -28.76
C ARG A 447 -9.78 7.47 -29.50
N LEU A 448 -8.88 6.48 -29.56
CA LEU A 448 -7.65 6.57 -30.37
C LEU A 448 -7.98 6.71 -31.85
N SER A 449 -8.81 5.81 -32.39
CA SER A 449 -9.27 5.80 -33.78
C SER A 449 -9.90 7.13 -34.19
N ALA A 450 -10.79 7.69 -33.36
CA ALA A 450 -11.37 9.01 -33.60
C ALA A 450 -10.30 10.12 -33.65
N SER A 451 -9.26 10.05 -32.81
CA SER A 451 -8.17 11.03 -32.82
C SER A 451 -7.29 10.91 -34.07
N ILE A 452 -7.03 9.68 -34.52
CA ILE A 452 -6.28 9.40 -35.75
C ILE A 452 -7.06 9.87 -36.98
N GLN A 453 -8.37 9.64 -37.02
CA GLN A 453 -9.26 10.12 -38.09
C GLN A 453 -9.30 11.66 -38.17
N MET A 454 -9.07 12.35 -37.06
CA MET A 454 -8.90 13.81 -37.01
C MET A 454 -7.52 14.30 -37.49
N GLY A 455 -6.65 13.40 -37.97
CA GLY A 455 -5.32 13.72 -38.48
C GLY A 455 -4.23 13.89 -37.42
N LEU A 456 -4.51 13.55 -36.15
CA LEU A 456 -3.49 13.57 -35.10
C LEU A 456 -2.56 12.37 -35.22
N ARG A 457 -1.27 12.59 -34.97
CA ARG A 457 -0.28 11.49 -34.89
C ARG A 457 -0.46 10.72 -33.59
N LEU A 458 -0.24 9.41 -33.61
CA LEU A 458 -0.38 8.54 -32.43
C LEU A 458 0.33 9.08 -31.17
N PRO A 459 1.58 9.60 -31.25
CA PRO A 459 2.26 10.09 -30.06
C PRO A 459 1.62 11.37 -29.47
N GLU A 460 0.97 12.19 -30.29
CA GLU A 460 0.33 13.45 -29.90
C GLU A 460 -1.03 13.25 -29.20
N VAL A 461 -1.59 12.05 -29.29
CA VAL A 461 -2.90 11.74 -28.70
C VAL A 461 -2.82 11.79 -27.17
N LYS A 462 -3.64 12.65 -26.57
CA LYS A 462 -3.72 12.80 -25.10
C LYS A 462 -4.60 11.75 -24.41
N ALA A 463 -5.35 10.96 -25.19
CA ALA A 463 -6.18 9.90 -24.64
C ALA A 463 -5.29 8.85 -23.96
N ARG A 464 -5.62 8.49 -22.70
CA ARG A 464 -4.92 7.47 -21.95
C ARG A 464 -5.84 6.30 -21.62
N ALA A 465 -5.31 5.09 -21.73
CA ALA A 465 -5.89 3.87 -21.19
C ALA A 465 -5.84 3.88 -19.66
N ASN A 466 -6.60 2.99 -19.03
CA ASN A 466 -6.55 2.85 -17.58
C ASN A 466 -5.23 2.18 -17.13
N SER A 467 -4.77 1.17 -17.87
CA SER A 467 -3.51 0.46 -17.61
C SER A 467 -2.31 1.28 -18.08
N TRP A 468 -1.29 1.35 -17.23
CA TRP A 468 0.00 1.93 -17.60
C TRP A 468 0.65 1.15 -18.75
N LEU A 469 0.60 -0.19 -18.73
CA LEU A 469 1.16 -1.06 -19.78
C LEU A 469 0.57 -0.75 -21.17
N VAL A 470 -0.76 -0.61 -21.26
CA VAL A 470 -1.42 -0.29 -22.55
C VAL A 470 -0.95 1.05 -23.09
N ASN A 471 -0.78 2.05 -22.21
CA ASN A 471 -0.24 3.36 -22.59
C ASN A 471 1.22 3.25 -23.10
N GLN A 472 2.05 2.40 -22.48
CA GLN A 472 3.42 2.12 -22.95
C GLN A 472 3.42 1.55 -24.37
N ILE A 473 2.60 0.52 -24.59
CA ILE A 473 2.56 -0.20 -25.85
C ILE A 473 2.00 0.68 -26.98
N VAL A 474 0.91 1.40 -26.75
CA VAL A 474 0.39 2.32 -27.78
C VAL A 474 1.38 3.44 -28.09
N PHE A 475 2.10 3.94 -27.08
CA PHE A 475 3.16 4.91 -27.32
C PHE A 475 4.29 4.34 -28.17
N LEU A 476 4.80 3.15 -27.83
CA LEU A 476 5.82 2.46 -28.60
C LEU A 476 5.35 2.22 -30.04
N LEU A 477 4.13 1.72 -30.24
CA LEU A 477 3.52 1.54 -31.57
C LEU A 477 3.49 2.85 -32.38
N GLY A 478 3.14 3.97 -31.75
CA GLY A 478 3.17 5.28 -32.40
C GLY A 478 4.58 5.76 -32.75
N GLN A 479 5.57 5.44 -31.92
CA GLN A 479 6.97 5.78 -32.14
C GLN A 479 7.59 4.98 -33.28
N VAL A 480 7.19 3.71 -33.41
CA VAL A 480 7.55 2.85 -34.54
C VAL A 480 6.97 3.35 -35.85
N GLU A 481 5.71 3.81 -35.85
CA GLU A 481 5.10 4.38 -37.04
C GLU A 481 5.83 5.64 -37.50
N GLU A 482 6.22 6.53 -36.57
CA GLU A 482 6.99 7.74 -36.89
C GLU A 482 8.41 7.44 -37.39
N SER A 483 9.01 6.32 -36.98
CA SER A 483 10.39 5.95 -37.34
C SER A 483 10.52 5.09 -38.59
N GLY A 484 9.43 4.81 -39.32
CA GLY A 484 9.47 4.01 -40.55
C GLY A 484 8.62 2.74 -40.53
N GLY A 485 7.69 2.60 -39.57
CA GLY A 485 6.67 1.55 -39.56
C GLY A 485 7.10 0.21 -38.97
N GLY A 486 8.38 0.03 -38.65
CA GLY A 486 8.94 -1.16 -38.01
C GLY A 486 8.86 -2.44 -38.85
N THR A 487 9.71 -3.41 -38.51
CA THR A 487 9.68 -4.74 -39.11
C THR A 487 8.65 -5.62 -38.41
N PRO A 488 8.00 -6.60 -39.07
CA PRO A 488 7.10 -7.54 -38.40
C PRO A 488 7.73 -8.24 -37.18
N ARG A 489 9.04 -8.47 -37.20
CA ARG A 489 9.81 -9.04 -36.09
C ARG A 489 9.79 -8.15 -34.84
N ASP A 490 9.81 -6.84 -35.01
CA ASP A 490 9.72 -5.90 -33.89
C ASP A 490 8.37 -6.02 -33.17
N PHE A 491 7.28 -6.14 -33.94
CA PHE A 491 5.93 -6.33 -33.39
C PHE A 491 5.78 -7.70 -32.70
N GLU A 492 6.37 -8.76 -33.26
CA GLU A 492 6.42 -10.07 -32.61
C GLU A 492 7.21 -10.02 -31.29
N THR A 493 8.31 -9.28 -31.25
CA THR A 493 9.11 -9.07 -30.03
C THR A 493 8.30 -8.33 -28.96
N MET A 494 7.59 -7.26 -29.35
CA MET A 494 6.67 -6.57 -28.44
C MET A 494 5.55 -7.48 -27.93
N HIS A 495 4.93 -8.25 -28.83
CA HIS A 495 3.87 -9.20 -28.47
C HIS A 495 4.38 -10.22 -27.44
N ALA A 496 5.50 -10.89 -27.73
CA ALA A 496 6.10 -11.89 -26.85
C ALA A 496 6.48 -11.31 -25.48
N PHE A 497 7.04 -10.10 -25.45
CA PHE A 497 7.36 -9.40 -24.20
C PHE A 497 6.09 -9.15 -23.36
N VAL A 498 5.05 -8.59 -23.99
CA VAL A 498 3.79 -8.24 -23.32
C VAL A 498 3.05 -9.47 -22.83
N GLU A 499 2.97 -10.52 -23.65
CA GLU A 499 2.35 -11.79 -23.29
C GLU A 499 3.02 -12.37 -22.03
N ARG A 500 4.35 -12.44 -22.02
CA ARG A 500 5.13 -12.94 -20.89
C ARG A 500 5.00 -12.10 -19.63
N TYR A 501 4.95 -10.78 -19.78
CA TYR A 501 4.71 -9.86 -18.66
C TYR A 501 3.30 -10.05 -18.06
N VAL A 502 2.27 -10.05 -18.90
CA VAL A 502 0.86 -10.24 -18.48
C VAL A 502 0.69 -11.61 -17.84
N MET A 503 1.31 -12.65 -18.40
CA MET A 503 1.25 -14.00 -17.85
C MET A 503 1.94 -14.06 -16.48
N ALA A 504 3.14 -13.50 -16.31
CA ALA A 504 3.83 -13.48 -15.03
C ALA A 504 3.03 -12.73 -13.94
N LYS A 505 2.45 -11.57 -14.28
CA LYS A 505 1.55 -10.82 -13.38
C LYS A 505 0.31 -11.64 -13.01
N ARG A 506 -0.26 -12.40 -13.96
CA ARG A 506 -1.43 -13.27 -13.73
C ARG A 506 -1.07 -14.46 -12.84
N MET A 507 0.07 -15.12 -13.08
CA MET A 507 0.55 -16.24 -12.25
C MET A 507 0.78 -15.79 -10.81
N ALA A 508 1.46 -14.66 -10.60
CA ALA A 508 1.68 -14.09 -9.27
C ALA A 508 0.37 -13.82 -8.53
N ARG A 509 -0.61 -13.19 -9.20
CA ARG A 509 -1.96 -13.00 -8.62
C ARG A 509 -2.68 -14.31 -8.33
N GLY A 510 -2.49 -15.33 -9.18
CA GLY A 510 -3.04 -16.67 -8.99
C GLY A 510 -2.55 -17.31 -7.70
N ARG A 511 -1.23 -17.25 -7.44
CA ARG A 511 -0.61 -17.76 -6.20
C ARG A 511 -1.10 -17.01 -4.96
N MET A 512 -1.29 -15.69 -5.06
CA MET A 512 -1.83 -14.87 -3.97
C MET A 512 -3.30 -15.18 -3.60
N ARG A 513 -4.04 -15.97 -4.39
CA ARG A 513 -5.41 -16.36 -4.05
C ARG A 513 -5.48 -17.17 -2.76
N LEU A 514 -4.48 -18.00 -2.49
CA LEU A 514 -4.41 -18.77 -1.25
C LEU A 514 -4.37 -17.84 -0.03
N TYR A 515 -3.51 -16.83 -0.06
CA TYR A 515 -3.46 -15.81 0.99
C TYR A 515 -4.79 -15.07 1.15
N GLN A 516 -5.48 -14.75 0.05
CA GLN A 516 -6.81 -14.11 0.13
C GLN A 516 -7.84 -15.01 0.84
N MET A 517 -7.83 -16.31 0.54
CA MET A 517 -8.70 -17.28 1.19
C MET A 517 -8.40 -17.36 2.70
N LEU A 518 -7.12 -17.42 3.06
CA LEU A 518 -6.69 -17.40 4.47
C LEU A 518 -7.11 -16.12 5.18
N ALA A 519 -6.96 -14.94 4.56
CA ALA A 519 -7.34 -13.67 5.16
C ALA A 519 -8.86 -13.53 5.40
N ILE A 520 -9.68 -14.14 4.54
CA ILE A 520 -11.14 -14.18 4.73
C ILE A 520 -11.53 -15.26 5.76
N GLY A 521 -10.86 -16.41 5.76
CA GLY A 521 -11.16 -17.54 6.65
C GLY A 521 -10.68 -17.35 8.09
N THR A 522 -9.56 -16.64 8.32
CA THR A 522 -8.96 -16.49 9.66
C THR A 522 -9.92 -15.86 10.67
N PRO A 523 -10.61 -14.73 10.38
CA PRO A 523 -11.58 -14.17 11.31
C PRO A 523 -12.73 -15.13 11.67
N MET A 524 -13.15 -15.99 10.73
CA MET A 524 -14.16 -17.01 11.00
C MET A 524 -13.63 -18.02 12.03
N GLY A 525 -12.41 -18.52 11.82
CA GLY A 525 -11.75 -19.43 12.75
C GLY A 525 -11.48 -18.78 14.11
N LEU A 526 -11.17 -17.48 14.16
CA LEU A 526 -10.99 -16.75 15.41
C LEU A 526 -12.28 -16.58 16.20
N ALA A 527 -13.38 -16.21 15.53
CA ALA A 527 -14.69 -16.13 16.16
C ALA A 527 -15.09 -17.51 16.72
N PHE A 528 -14.82 -18.57 15.97
CA PHE A 528 -15.07 -19.95 16.40
C PHE A 528 -14.17 -20.37 17.58
N LEU A 529 -12.89 -20.02 17.56
CA LEU A 529 -11.96 -20.27 18.67
C LEU A 529 -12.41 -19.56 19.95
N ILE A 530 -12.81 -18.29 19.84
CA ILE A 530 -13.34 -17.52 20.98
C ILE A 530 -14.59 -18.18 21.54
N TRP A 531 -15.48 -18.68 20.67
CA TRP A 531 -16.68 -19.39 21.10
C TRP A 531 -16.38 -20.69 21.85
N ILE A 532 -15.48 -21.51 21.31
CA ILE A 532 -15.02 -22.73 21.97
C ILE A 532 -14.44 -22.38 23.34
N MET A 533 -13.53 -21.40 23.38
CA MET A 533 -12.89 -20.99 24.62
C MET A 533 -13.91 -20.44 25.63
N ALA A 534 -14.90 -19.67 25.19
CA ALA A 534 -16.00 -19.19 26.01
C ALA A 534 -16.84 -20.33 26.60
N THR A 535 -17.09 -21.38 25.81
CA THR A 535 -17.81 -22.57 26.25
C THR A 535 -17.00 -23.35 27.28
N PHE A 536 -15.70 -23.54 27.06
CA PHE A 536 -14.82 -24.18 28.02
C PHE A 536 -14.74 -23.39 29.35
N LEU A 537 -14.53 -22.08 29.25
CA LEU A 537 -14.43 -21.15 30.37
C LEU A 537 -15.69 -21.12 31.26
N THR A 538 -16.87 -21.28 30.67
CA THR A 538 -18.14 -21.24 31.41
C THR A 538 -18.55 -22.61 31.95
N LYS A 539 -18.21 -23.72 31.27
CA LYS A 539 -18.64 -25.07 31.66
C LYS A 539 -17.64 -25.87 32.50
N PHE A 540 -16.34 -25.60 32.38
CA PHE A 540 -15.27 -26.33 33.11
C PHE A 540 -14.79 -25.59 34.36
N GLN A 541 -15.72 -25.06 35.16
CA GLN A 541 -15.39 -24.56 36.50
C GLN A 541 -15.05 -25.77 37.39
N LEU A 542 -13.77 -25.98 37.69
CA LEU A 542 -13.33 -26.98 38.65
C LEU A 542 -13.88 -26.59 40.05
N PRO A 543 -14.46 -27.52 40.83
CA PRO A 543 -14.84 -27.25 42.21
C PRO A 543 -13.61 -26.74 42.98
N SER A 544 -13.72 -25.55 43.58
CA SER A 544 -12.67 -25.07 44.48
C SER A 544 -12.61 -25.99 45.70
N LEU A 545 -11.44 -26.58 45.95
CA LEU A 545 -11.21 -27.32 47.19
C LEU A 545 -11.34 -26.34 48.37
N PRO A 546 -12.14 -26.67 49.41
CA PRO A 546 -12.25 -25.83 50.60
C PRO A 546 -10.86 -25.59 51.20
N GLY A 547 -10.48 -24.33 51.36
CA GLY A 547 -9.20 -23.94 51.98
C GLY A 547 -7.98 -23.87 51.04
N ALA A 548 -8.11 -24.21 49.75
CA ALA A 548 -7.07 -23.97 48.76
C ALA A 548 -7.31 -22.63 48.04
N PRO A 549 -6.29 -21.76 47.87
CA PRO A 549 -6.42 -20.58 47.02
C PRO A 549 -6.74 -21.05 45.59
N SER A 550 -7.89 -20.62 45.04
CA SER A 550 -8.24 -20.99 43.68
C SER A 550 -7.27 -20.33 42.71
N LEU A 551 -6.44 -21.14 42.04
CA LEU A 551 -5.54 -20.66 40.98
C LEU A 551 -6.32 -20.23 39.72
N LEU A 552 -7.62 -20.56 39.66
CA LEU A 552 -8.53 -20.23 38.58
C LEU A 552 -9.57 -19.21 39.05
N ALA A 553 -9.96 -18.31 38.15
CA ALA A 553 -10.95 -17.30 38.43
C ALA A 553 -12.37 -17.88 38.60
N THR A 554 -13.07 -17.44 39.64
CA THR A 554 -14.42 -17.88 40.00
C THR A 554 -15.53 -17.22 39.17
N SER A 555 -15.23 -16.08 38.54
CA SER A 555 -16.17 -15.42 37.62
C SER A 555 -15.42 -14.71 36.49
N ILE A 556 -15.95 -14.84 35.28
CA ILE A 556 -15.40 -14.24 34.07
C ILE A 556 -16.30 -13.06 33.68
N PRO A 557 -15.76 -11.84 33.55
CA PRO A 557 -16.54 -10.69 33.11
C PRO A 557 -17.20 -10.94 31.74
N PRO A 558 -18.53 -10.76 31.59
CA PRO A 558 -19.20 -10.89 30.30
C PRO A 558 -18.62 -9.99 29.20
N GLY A 559 -18.01 -8.86 29.60
CA GLY A 559 -17.33 -7.93 28.71
C GLY A 559 -16.06 -8.46 28.04
N LEU A 560 -15.47 -9.56 28.54
CA LEU A 560 -14.26 -10.15 27.94
C LEU A 560 -14.56 -10.70 26.55
N PHE A 561 -15.68 -11.42 26.40
CA PHE A 561 -16.06 -12.01 25.11
C PHE A 561 -16.48 -10.93 24.10
N SER A 562 -17.18 -9.88 24.54
CA SER A 562 -17.52 -8.77 23.65
C SER A 562 -16.27 -8.01 23.17
N ALA A 563 -15.27 -7.82 24.03
CA ALA A 563 -13.96 -7.27 23.66
C ALA A 563 -13.21 -8.20 22.69
N ALA A 564 -13.28 -9.52 22.91
CA ALA A 564 -12.65 -10.51 22.02
C ALA A 564 -13.29 -10.50 20.62
N TYR A 565 -14.62 -10.30 20.52
CA TYR A 565 -15.28 -10.15 19.23
C TYR A 565 -14.94 -8.83 18.52
N VAL A 566 -14.73 -7.73 19.26
CA VAL A 566 -14.18 -6.48 18.68
C VAL A 566 -12.79 -6.75 18.09
N MET A 567 -11.95 -7.51 18.79
CA MET A 567 -10.64 -7.92 18.29
C MET A 567 -10.76 -8.74 16.99
N VAL A 568 -11.73 -9.65 16.85
CA VAL A 568 -11.98 -10.38 15.59
C VAL A 568 -12.33 -9.43 14.44
N ILE A 569 -13.21 -8.45 14.67
CA ILE A 569 -13.59 -7.47 13.64
C ILE A 569 -12.39 -6.63 13.22
N THR A 570 -11.55 -6.19 14.16
CA THR A 570 -10.31 -5.47 13.83
C THR A 570 -9.33 -6.36 13.06
N ALA A 571 -9.19 -7.64 13.46
CA ALA A 571 -8.35 -8.61 12.76
C ALA A 571 -8.80 -8.82 11.32
N ALA A 572 -10.10 -9.00 11.10
CA ALA A 572 -10.71 -9.12 9.78
C ALA A 572 -10.35 -7.94 8.88
N ALA A 573 -10.45 -6.72 9.42
CA ALA A 573 -10.15 -5.52 8.66
C ALA A 573 -8.68 -5.43 8.23
N PHE A 574 -7.74 -5.64 9.14
CA PHE A 574 -6.30 -5.52 8.85
C PHE A 574 -5.75 -6.68 8.01
N MET A 575 -6.26 -7.91 8.21
CA MET A 575 -5.91 -9.04 7.34
C MET A 575 -6.42 -8.83 5.92
N ALA A 576 -7.68 -8.40 5.76
CA ALA A 576 -8.24 -8.14 4.46
C ALA A 576 -7.57 -6.95 3.75
N LEU A 577 -7.15 -5.92 4.48
CA LEU A 577 -6.36 -4.80 3.95
C LEU A 577 -5.00 -5.29 3.41
N SER A 578 -4.32 -6.14 4.17
CA SER A 578 -3.02 -6.70 3.79
C SER A 578 -3.14 -7.61 2.55
N ALA A 579 -4.14 -8.49 2.54
CA ALA A 579 -4.45 -9.36 1.39
C ALA A 579 -4.92 -8.60 0.15
N GLY A 580 -5.69 -7.52 0.33
CA GLY A 580 -6.08 -6.62 -0.75
C GLY A 580 -4.88 -5.92 -1.36
N THR A 581 -4.03 -5.33 -0.52
CA THR A 581 -2.79 -4.66 -0.96
C THR A 581 -1.90 -5.62 -1.74
N ALA A 582 -1.74 -6.85 -1.25
CA ALA A 582 -0.85 -7.82 -1.87
C ALA A 582 -1.26 -8.19 -3.31
N SER A 583 -2.56 -8.35 -3.54
CA SER A 583 -3.07 -8.95 -4.78
C SER A 583 -3.59 -7.96 -5.82
N ASP A 584 -4.13 -6.83 -5.37
CA ASP A 584 -4.56 -5.76 -6.27
C ASP A 584 -3.41 -4.82 -6.62
N PHE A 585 -2.23 -5.00 -6.00
CA PHE A 585 -1.07 -4.11 -6.15
C PHE A 585 -1.38 -2.66 -5.72
N THR A 586 -2.43 -2.46 -4.94
CA THR A 586 -2.86 -1.17 -4.42
C THR A 586 -3.54 -1.32 -3.06
N PRO A 587 -3.19 -0.50 -2.05
CA PRO A 587 -3.86 -0.52 -0.76
C PRO A 587 -5.24 0.14 -0.79
N LEU A 588 -5.62 0.76 -1.91
CA LEU A 588 -6.84 1.55 -2.01
C LEU A 588 -8.08 0.72 -2.27
N ASN A 589 -7.92 -0.56 -2.57
CA ASN A 589 -9.07 -1.42 -2.72
C ASN A 589 -9.55 -1.95 -1.37
N THR A 590 -10.51 -1.26 -0.78
CA THR A 590 -11.09 -1.63 0.53
C THR A 590 -12.29 -2.56 0.43
N THR A 591 -12.75 -2.96 -0.76
CA THR A 591 -13.95 -3.83 -0.90
C THR A 591 -13.80 -5.17 -0.17
N ARG A 592 -12.58 -5.70 -0.12
CA ARG A 592 -12.25 -6.96 0.55
C ARG A 592 -12.35 -6.85 2.07
N ILE A 593 -12.07 -5.66 2.63
CA ILE A 593 -12.31 -5.36 4.04
C ILE A 593 -13.78 -5.48 4.34
N ALA A 594 -14.64 -4.90 3.49
CA ALA A 594 -16.09 -5.02 3.65
C ALA A 594 -16.55 -6.49 3.65
N VAL A 595 -16.06 -7.29 2.70
CA VAL A 595 -16.42 -8.72 2.61
C VAL A 595 -15.95 -9.50 3.85
N SER A 596 -14.68 -9.36 4.24
CA SER A 596 -14.11 -10.07 5.39
C SER A 596 -14.77 -9.66 6.70
N VAL A 597 -14.99 -8.36 6.92
CA VAL A 597 -15.66 -7.85 8.13
C VAL A 597 -17.13 -8.27 8.17
N LEU A 598 -17.83 -8.28 7.04
CA LEU A 598 -19.23 -8.73 6.98
C LEU A 598 -19.33 -10.22 7.31
N ILE A 599 -18.46 -11.05 6.76
CA ILE A 599 -18.40 -12.49 7.08
C ILE A 599 -18.06 -12.68 8.57
N ALA A 600 -17.06 -11.97 9.09
CA ALA A 600 -16.68 -12.03 10.50
C ALA A 600 -17.84 -11.62 11.41
N ALA A 601 -18.54 -10.53 11.10
CA ALA A 601 -19.69 -10.05 11.85
C ALA A 601 -20.85 -11.06 11.82
N LEU A 602 -21.09 -11.70 10.67
CA LEU A 602 -22.11 -12.75 10.54
C LEU A 602 -21.76 -13.97 11.39
N VAL A 603 -20.51 -14.43 11.36
CA VAL A 603 -20.06 -15.55 12.20
C VAL A 603 -20.17 -15.19 13.68
N VAL A 604 -19.71 -14.01 14.09
CA VAL A 604 -19.83 -13.53 15.47
C VAL A 604 -21.30 -13.44 15.91
N PHE A 605 -22.19 -12.98 15.03
CA PHE A 605 -23.63 -12.94 15.31
C PHE A 605 -24.21 -14.34 15.54
N VAL A 606 -23.93 -15.28 14.62
CA VAL A 606 -24.39 -16.67 14.72
C VAL A 606 -23.88 -17.31 16.01
N VAL A 607 -22.59 -17.17 16.29
CA VAL A 607 -21.92 -17.68 17.49
C VAL A 607 -22.50 -17.07 18.76
N SER A 608 -22.74 -15.76 18.79
CA SER A 608 -23.22 -15.08 20.00
C SER A 608 -24.68 -15.41 20.29
N TYR A 609 -25.51 -15.55 19.26
CA TYR A 609 -26.95 -15.79 19.40
C TYR A 609 -27.29 -17.28 19.59
N TYR A 610 -26.66 -18.16 18.80
CA TYR A 610 -26.92 -19.61 18.84
C TYR A 610 -25.91 -20.40 19.69
N GLY A 611 -24.87 -19.73 20.22
CA GLY A 611 -23.80 -20.40 20.96
C GLY A 611 -24.25 -21.13 22.22
N SER A 612 -25.30 -20.64 22.89
CA SER A 612 -25.89 -21.31 24.07
C SER A 612 -26.55 -22.64 23.68
N ALA A 613 -27.33 -22.66 22.59
CA ALA A 613 -27.95 -23.87 22.05
C ALA A 613 -26.91 -24.88 21.55
N LEU A 614 -25.86 -24.41 20.85
CA LEU A 614 -24.75 -25.27 20.41
C LEU A 614 -23.96 -25.84 21.60
N SER A 615 -23.73 -25.04 22.63
CA SER A 615 -23.02 -25.50 23.84
C SER A 615 -23.83 -26.55 24.60
N ALA A 616 -25.16 -26.48 24.59
CA ALA A 616 -26.05 -27.44 25.26
C ALA A 616 -25.96 -28.86 24.68
N LEU A 617 -25.52 -29.00 23.42
CA LEU A 617 -25.26 -30.29 22.77
C LEU A 617 -23.92 -30.91 23.19
N MET A 618 -23.02 -30.17 23.85
CA MET A 618 -21.76 -30.72 24.37
C MET A 618 -21.96 -31.42 25.73
N PRO A 619 -21.46 -32.66 25.91
CA PRO A 619 -21.57 -33.37 27.18
C PRO A 619 -20.90 -32.60 28.31
N THR A 620 -21.62 -32.46 29.43
CA THR A 620 -21.19 -31.71 30.63
C THR A 620 -20.33 -32.53 31.58
N SER A 621 -20.11 -33.81 31.30
CA SER A 621 -19.30 -34.72 32.12
C SER A 621 -18.35 -35.52 31.25
N VAL A 622 -17.08 -35.59 31.68
CA VAL A 622 -16.17 -36.67 31.26
C VAL A 622 -16.66 -37.93 31.98
N PRO A 623 -17.14 -38.97 31.28
CA PRO A 623 -17.57 -40.20 31.94
C PRO A 623 -16.34 -40.85 32.60
N GLY A 624 -16.31 -40.92 33.94
CA GLY A 624 -15.35 -41.77 34.66
C GLY A 624 -14.53 -41.16 35.80
N MET A 625 -14.43 -39.83 35.97
CA MET A 625 -13.56 -39.29 37.05
C MET A 625 -14.17 -39.29 38.46
N PHE A 626 -15.48 -39.47 38.61
CA PHE A 626 -16.15 -39.47 39.93
C PHE A 626 -16.35 -40.87 40.54
N ALA A 627 -15.93 -41.94 39.87
CA ALA A 627 -16.17 -43.31 40.35
C ALA A 627 -15.12 -43.86 41.33
N LEU A 628 -14.05 -43.12 41.64
CA LEU A 628 -12.97 -43.59 42.52
C LEU A 628 -13.00 -43.05 43.96
N ALA A 629 -14.01 -42.24 44.32
CA ALA A 629 -14.21 -41.81 45.70
C ALA A 629 -15.25 -42.71 46.41
N ALA A 630 -14.94 -43.99 46.56
CA ALA A 630 -15.60 -44.84 47.55
C ALA A 630 -14.83 -44.72 48.88
N PRO A 631 -15.49 -44.50 50.04
CA PRO A 631 -14.82 -44.35 51.31
C PRO A 631 -14.37 -45.72 51.80
N TRP A 632 -13.06 -45.97 51.82
CA TRP A 632 -12.50 -47.06 52.62
C TRP A 632 -12.27 -46.52 54.02
N ALA A 633 -13.20 -46.88 54.91
CA ALA A 633 -13.01 -46.91 56.36
C ALA A 633 -12.05 -48.05 56.74
#